data_AF-A0A7W2T233-F1
#
_entry.id   AF-A0A7W2T233-F1
#
_cell.length_a   1.000
_cell.length_b   1.000
_cell.length_c   1.000
_cell.angle_alpha   90.00
_cell.angle_beta   90.00
_cell.angle_gamma   90.00
#
_symmetry.space_group_name_H-M   'P 1'
#
loop_
_entity.id
_entity.type
_entity.pdbx_description
1 polymer ?
#
loop_
_entity_poly.entity_id
_entity_poly.type
_entity_poly.pdbx_seq_one_letter_code
_entity_poly.pdbx_strand_id
1 'polypeptide(L)'
;MSENKFETVSSIVDNYQQNDELFEEMLNDSHLSATWQRYHLMGDVMRGETSDIINLDLSSQIATAIADEPTILAPQKSSNLAGKLKAKVVQFAKPFGQMAIAASAAGLMVMGVQQNSADTDAFLPASPVVKTMPFGGIAEPVSLNFQQTSRSSEKQAFVEQQRRFQALLSDHQQQIKLSSVDANITPKQDKAEESAK
;
A
#
# COMPACT_ATOMS: atom_id res chain seq x y z
N MET A 1 2.34 13.90 44.30
CA MET A 1 2.05 12.56 43.75
C MET A 1 1.46 12.61 42.33
N SER A 2 0.85 13.73 41.89
CA SER A 2 0.31 13.86 40.53
C SER A 2 1.36 14.09 39.43
N GLU A 3 2.48 14.75 39.75
CA GLU A 3 3.56 15.06 38.79
C GLU A 3 4.04 13.82 38.02
N ASN A 4 4.28 12.72 38.76
CA ASN A 4 4.79 11.48 38.20
C ASN A 4 3.79 10.84 37.22
N LYS A 5 2.48 10.97 37.46
CA LYS A 5 1.44 10.45 36.55
C LYS A 5 1.39 11.23 35.23
N PHE A 6 1.63 12.54 35.26
CA PHE A 6 1.68 13.34 34.02
C PHE A 6 2.93 13.06 33.20
N GLU A 7 4.05 12.82 33.86
CA GLU A 7 5.28 12.34 33.22
C GLU A 7 5.04 10.98 32.53
N THR A 8 4.35 10.06 33.21
CA THR A 8 3.93 8.78 32.61
C THR A 8 3.05 8.97 31.38
N VAL A 9 2.05 9.85 31.44
CA VAL A 9 1.20 10.13 30.26
C VAL A 9 2.06 10.68 29.12
N SER A 10 2.99 11.60 29.40
CA SER A 10 3.92 12.14 28.40
C SER A 10 4.80 11.04 27.78
N SER A 11 5.32 10.11 28.60
CA SER A 11 6.15 9.02 28.10
C SER A 11 5.35 8.10 27.17
N ILE A 12 4.08 7.84 27.49
CA ILE A 12 3.20 7.05 26.61
C ILE A 12 2.95 7.81 25.29
N VAL A 13 2.75 9.14 25.30
CA VAL A 13 2.50 9.96 24.09
C VAL A 13 3.69 9.86 23.14
N ASP A 14 4.90 9.92 23.69
CA ASP A 14 6.15 9.86 22.94
C ASP A 14 6.61 8.42 22.65
N ASN A 15 5.79 7.41 22.95
CA ASN A 15 6.12 5.98 22.78
C ASN A 15 7.41 5.57 23.54
N TYR A 16 7.68 6.23 24.67
CA TYR A 16 8.83 6.00 25.53
C TYR A 16 8.44 5.09 26.71
N GLN A 17 9.12 3.94 26.83
CA GLN A 17 8.96 2.98 27.93
C GLN A 17 7.50 2.54 28.18
N GLN A 18 6.86 2.00 27.14
CA GLN A 18 5.49 1.49 27.23
C GLN A 18 5.41 0.22 28.10
N ASN A 19 4.44 0.19 29.01
CA ASN A 19 4.04 -0.97 29.80
C ASN A 19 2.51 -1.04 29.77
N ASP A 20 1.96 -2.24 29.56
CA ASP A 20 0.51 -2.49 29.49
C ASP A 20 -0.20 -2.03 30.78
N GLU A 21 0.45 -2.15 31.93
CA GLU A 21 -0.10 -1.71 33.22
C GLU A 21 -0.35 -0.19 33.27
N LEU A 22 0.50 0.60 32.59
CA LEU A 22 0.36 2.06 32.56
C LEU A 22 -0.81 2.50 31.68
N PHE A 23 -1.07 1.76 30.60
CA PHE A 23 -2.26 1.97 29.77
C PHE A 23 -3.54 1.68 30.53
N GLU A 24 -3.57 0.57 31.28
CA GLU A 24 -4.71 0.24 32.14
C GLU A 24 -4.93 1.31 33.22
N GLU A 25 -3.88 1.83 33.87
CA GLU A 25 -4.03 2.92 34.83
C GLU A 25 -4.61 4.19 34.16
N MET A 26 -4.11 4.55 32.98
CA MET A 26 -4.60 5.71 32.22
C MET A 26 -6.05 5.55 31.76
N LEU A 27 -6.45 4.35 31.33
CA LEU A 27 -7.82 4.06 30.89
C LEU A 27 -8.82 4.11 32.05
N ASN A 28 -8.42 3.68 33.24
CA ASN A 28 -9.26 3.71 34.44
C ASN A 28 -9.38 5.09 35.08
N ASP A 29 -8.45 6.02 34.80
CA ASP A 29 -8.46 7.39 35.33
C ASP A 29 -8.94 8.42 34.29
N SER A 30 -10.13 8.98 34.53
CA SER A 30 -10.71 10.05 33.69
C SER A 30 -9.84 11.31 33.56
N HIS A 31 -9.03 11.62 34.56
CA HIS A 31 -8.17 12.80 34.53
C HIS A 31 -6.92 12.56 33.66
N LEU A 32 -6.36 11.35 33.70
CA LEU A 32 -5.21 10.98 32.87
C LEU A 32 -5.59 10.85 31.40
N SER A 33 -6.72 10.20 31.09
CA SER A 33 -7.27 10.14 29.73
C SER A 33 -7.61 11.53 29.16
N ALA A 34 -8.15 12.45 29.97
CA ALA A 34 -8.34 13.84 29.56
C ALA A 34 -7.00 14.57 29.31
N THR A 35 -5.95 14.23 30.05
CA THR A 35 -4.61 14.82 29.87
C THR A 35 -3.97 14.31 28.59
N TRP A 36 -4.09 13.01 28.31
CA TRP A 36 -3.69 12.37 27.05
C TRP A 36 -4.30 13.07 25.82
N GLN A 37 -5.61 13.33 25.86
CA GLN A 37 -6.32 14.05 24.79
C GLN A 37 -5.77 15.47 24.58
N ARG A 38 -5.47 16.19 25.68
CA ARG A 38 -4.91 17.56 25.59
C ARG A 38 -3.51 17.58 25.01
N TYR A 39 -2.66 16.62 25.37
CA TYR A 39 -1.30 16.54 24.82
C TYR A 39 -1.30 16.31 23.31
N HIS A 40 -2.16 15.42 22.83
CA HIS A 40 -2.34 15.21 21.38
C HIS A 40 -2.86 16.48 20.70
N LEU A 41 -3.90 17.12 21.26
CA LEU A 41 -4.44 18.35 20.71
C LEU A 41 -3.39 19.48 20.65
N MET A 42 -2.59 19.66 21.71
CA MET A 42 -1.49 20.62 21.72
C MET A 42 -0.47 20.31 20.62
N GLY A 43 -0.10 19.04 20.46
CA GLY A 43 0.78 18.58 19.39
C GLY A 43 0.23 18.87 18.00
N ASP A 44 -1.05 18.59 17.77
CA ASP A 44 -1.73 18.83 16.50
C ASP A 44 -1.78 20.33 16.18
N VAL A 45 -2.03 21.19 17.18
CA VAL A 45 -1.99 22.65 17.04
C VAL A 45 -0.57 23.12 16.70
N MET A 46 0.45 22.60 17.39
CA MET A 46 1.85 22.97 17.13
C MET A 46 2.33 22.57 15.73
N ARG A 47 1.84 21.44 15.20
CA ARG A 47 2.15 20.97 13.83
C ARG A 47 1.28 21.61 12.75
N GLY A 48 0.23 22.34 13.13
CA GLY A 48 -0.73 22.91 12.17
C GLY A 48 -1.63 21.85 11.52
N GLU A 49 -1.86 20.72 12.19
CA GLU A 49 -2.67 19.60 11.73
C GLU A 49 -4.15 19.71 12.17
N THR A 50 -4.53 20.83 12.78
CA THR A 50 -5.91 21.08 13.21
C THR A 50 -6.75 21.71 12.11
N SER A 51 -8.03 21.33 12.05
CA SER A 51 -9.02 22.02 11.22
C SER A 51 -9.45 23.34 11.87
N ASP A 52 -10.04 24.25 11.08
CA ASP A 52 -10.59 25.52 11.57
C ASP A 52 -11.63 25.34 12.70
N ILE A 53 -12.29 24.17 12.75
CA ILE A 53 -13.27 23.79 13.77
C ILE A 53 -12.74 22.56 14.53
N ILE A 54 -12.50 22.73 15.84
CA ILE A 54 -12.04 21.66 16.73
C ILE A 54 -13.25 21.00 17.39
N ASN A 55 -13.48 19.72 17.07
CA ASN A 55 -14.56 18.93 17.68
C ASN A 55 -14.03 18.07 18.83
N LEU A 56 -14.28 18.52 20.07
CA LEU A 56 -13.82 17.81 21.27
C LEU A 56 -14.60 16.52 21.57
N ASP A 57 -15.83 16.42 21.06
CA ASP A 57 -16.74 15.28 21.28
C ASP A 57 -16.65 14.21 20.18
N LEU A 58 -15.68 14.31 19.27
CA LEU A 58 -15.55 13.35 18.17
C LEU A 58 -15.19 11.94 18.68
N SER A 59 -14.25 11.86 19.62
CA SER A 59 -13.82 10.59 20.21
C SER A 59 -14.95 9.88 20.95
N SER A 60 -15.79 10.62 21.67
CA SER A 60 -16.94 10.06 22.40
C SER A 60 -18.01 9.54 21.45
N GLN A 61 -18.33 10.28 20.37
CA GLN A 61 -19.26 9.83 19.34
C GLN A 61 -18.77 8.56 18.63
N ILE A 62 -17.48 8.49 18.30
CA ILE A 62 -16.87 7.29 17.70
C ILE A 62 -16.95 6.11 18.68
N ALA A 63 -16.64 6.32 19.96
CA ALA A 63 -16.71 5.27 20.97
C ALA A 63 -18.14 4.72 21.14
N THR A 64 -19.16 5.60 21.13
CA THR A 64 -20.57 5.18 21.14
C THR A 64 -20.93 4.40 19.88
N ALA A 65 -20.55 4.89 18.71
CA ALA A 65 -20.81 4.20 17.45
C ALA A 65 -20.18 2.80 17.42
N ILE A 66 -18.93 2.65 17.88
CA ILE A 66 -18.24 1.36 17.99
C ILE A 66 -18.94 0.42 18.99
N ALA A 67 -19.44 0.95 20.12
CA ALA A 67 -20.19 0.14 21.08
C ALA A 67 -21.50 -0.40 20.51
N ASP A 68 -22.12 0.35 19.58
CA ASP A 68 -23.34 -0.06 18.89
C ASP A 68 -23.07 -1.00 17.69
N GLU A 69 -21.81 -1.23 17.32
CA GLU A 69 -21.48 -2.14 16.23
C GLU A 69 -21.75 -3.60 16.61
N PRO A 70 -22.41 -4.39 15.74
CA PRO A 70 -22.59 -5.81 15.99
C PRO A 70 -21.22 -6.50 16.00
N THR A 71 -20.87 -7.16 17.10
CA THR A 71 -19.62 -7.91 17.21
C THR A 71 -19.59 -9.05 16.19
N ILE A 72 -18.92 -8.84 15.04
CA ILE A 72 -18.68 -9.90 14.06
C ILE A 72 -17.55 -10.79 14.60
N LEU A 73 -17.93 -11.76 15.44
CA LEU A 73 -17.05 -12.83 15.91
C LEU A 73 -16.67 -13.73 14.73
N ALA A 74 -15.66 -13.30 13.99
CA ALA A 74 -15.12 -13.92 12.79
C ALA A 74 -16.13 -14.02 11.61
N PRO A 75 -15.80 -13.48 10.42
CA PRO A 75 -16.54 -13.85 9.22
C PRO A 75 -16.34 -15.35 8.99
N GLN A 76 -17.35 -16.15 9.34
CA GLN A 76 -17.38 -17.56 8.95
C GLN A 76 -17.23 -17.58 7.44
N LYS A 77 -16.14 -18.18 6.93
CA LYS A 77 -16.00 -18.46 5.49
C LYS A 77 -17.22 -19.27 5.11
N SER A 78 -18.23 -18.63 4.53
CA SER A 78 -19.35 -19.36 3.95
C SER A 78 -18.74 -20.24 2.88
N SER A 79 -18.65 -21.54 3.16
CA SER A 79 -18.31 -22.53 2.16
C SER A 79 -19.52 -22.64 1.24
N ASN A 80 -19.71 -21.62 0.40
CA ASN A 80 -20.66 -21.65 -0.68
C ASN A 80 -20.13 -22.65 -1.73
N LEU A 81 -20.28 -23.92 -1.41
CA LEU A 81 -19.93 -25.06 -2.25
C LEU A 81 -20.68 -24.97 -3.59
N ALA A 82 -21.90 -24.41 -3.56
CA ALA A 82 -22.70 -24.07 -4.73
C ALA A 82 -22.01 -23.02 -5.65
N GLY A 83 -21.36 -22.00 -5.07
CA GLY A 83 -20.59 -21.00 -5.82
C GLY A 83 -19.34 -21.60 -6.45
N LYS A 84 -18.65 -22.51 -5.74
CA LYS A 84 -17.49 -23.23 -6.27
C LYS A 84 -17.84 -24.20 -7.40
N LEU A 85 -18.97 -24.90 -7.33
CA LEU A 85 -19.44 -25.75 -8.45
C LEU A 85 -19.84 -24.93 -9.67
N LYS A 86 -20.58 -23.82 -9.49
CA LYS A 86 -20.93 -22.93 -10.61
C LYS A 86 -19.69 -22.33 -11.28
N ALA A 87 -18.69 -21.90 -10.49
CA ALA A 87 -17.41 -21.43 -11.01
C ALA A 87 -16.65 -22.53 -11.79
N LYS A 88 -16.80 -23.81 -11.39
CA LYS A 88 -16.19 -24.94 -12.08
C LYS A 88 -16.85 -25.29 -13.41
N VAL A 89 -18.16 -25.15 -13.52
CA VAL A 89 -18.85 -25.36 -14.82
C VAL A 89 -18.55 -24.21 -15.78
N VAL A 90 -18.53 -22.96 -15.29
CA VAL A 90 -18.24 -21.79 -16.15
C VAL A 90 -16.81 -21.81 -16.70
N GLN A 91 -15.80 -22.24 -15.91
CA GLN A 91 -14.43 -22.36 -16.42
C GLN A 91 -14.26 -23.48 -17.47
N PHE A 92 -15.03 -24.57 -17.38
CA PHE A 92 -15.03 -25.63 -18.40
C PHE A 92 -15.78 -25.24 -19.67
N ALA A 93 -16.77 -24.35 -19.59
CA ALA A 93 -17.50 -23.84 -20.76
C ALA A 93 -16.78 -22.67 -21.49
N LYS A 94 -15.91 -21.92 -20.78
CA LYS A 94 -15.11 -20.81 -21.35
C LYS A 94 -14.30 -21.18 -22.62
N PRO A 95 -13.60 -22.32 -22.72
CA PRO A 95 -12.85 -22.66 -23.93
C PRO A 95 -13.74 -22.95 -25.16
N PHE A 96 -14.98 -23.43 -24.96
CA PHE A 96 -15.91 -23.66 -26.08
C PHE A 96 -16.47 -22.36 -26.66
N GLY A 97 -16.66 -21.32 -25.82
CA GLY A 97 -17.12 -20.01 -26.27
C GLY A 97 -16.14 -19.33 -27.24
N GLN A 98 -14.83 -19.52 -27.05
CA GLN A 98 -13.81 -18.95 -27.94
C GLN A 98 -13.78 -19.64 -29.31
N MET A 99 -14.00 -20.96 -29.36
CA MET A 99 -14.09 -21.71 -30.62
C MET A 99 -15.32 -21.33 -31.44
N ALA A 100 -16.47 -21.05 -30.79
CA ALA A 100 -17.69 -20.65 -31.48
C ALA A 100 -17.52 -19.31 -32.23
N ILE A 101 -16.80 -18.35 -31.65
CA ILE A 101 -16.52 -17.05 -32.29
C ILE A 101 -15.63 -17.23 -33.53
N ALA A 102 -14.56 -18.03 -33.43
CA ALA A 102 -13.64 -18.27 -34.55
C ALA A 102 -14.30 -19.07 -35.69
N ALA A 103 -15.08 -20.10 -35.37
CA ALA A 103 -15.80 -20.91 -36.37
C ALA A 103 -16.87 -20.08 -37.12
N SER A 104 -17.53 -19.14 -36.42
CA SER A 104 -18.51 -18.24 -37.03
C SER A 104 -17.85 -17.25 -38.00
N ALA A 105 -16.71 -16.65 -37.63
CA ALA A 105 -15.96 -15.75 -38.50
C ALA A 105 -15.39 -16.48 -39.73
N ALA A 106 -14.86 -17.70 -39.56
CA ALA A 106 -14.38 -18.53 -40.67
C ALA A 106 -15.51 -19.01 -41.59
N GLY A 107 -16.67 -19.36 -41.02
CA GLY A 107 -17.87 -19.73 -41.80
C GLY A 107 -18.35 -18.60 -42.70
N LEU A 108 -18.35 -17.35 -42.20
CA LEU A 108 -18.67 -16.16 -43.00
C LEU A 108 -17.63 -15.86 -44.10
N MET A 109 -16.37 -16.25 -43.90
CA MET A 109 -15.34 -16.12 -44.94
C MET A 109 -15.46 -17.20 -46.04
N VAL A 110 -15.96 -18.39 -45.70
CA VAL A 110 -16.14 -19.51 -46.66
C VAL A 110 -17.48 -19.43 -47.40
N MET A 111 -18.57 -19.00 -46.73
CA MET A 111 -19.84 -18.63 -47.38
C MET A 111 -19.75 -17.20 -47.92
N GLY A 112 -19.06 -17.06 -49.05
CA GLY A 112 -18.64 -15.79 -49.59
C GLY A 112 -19.72 -14.71 -49.79
N VAL A 113 -19.27 -13.46 -49.70
CA VAL A 113 -19.88 -12.33 -50.40
C VAL A 113 -18.87 -11.86 -51.45
N GLN A 114 -18.86 -12.55 -52.57
CA GLN A 114 -18.25 -12.05 -53.80
C GLN A 114 -19.16 -10.94 -54.32
N GLN A 115 -19.01 -9.71 -53.79
CA GLN A 115 -19.66 -8.57 -54.40
C GLN A 115 -18.87 -7.27 -54.21
N ASN A 116 -18.42 -6.80 -55.36
CA ASN A 116 -18.04 -5.43 -55.69
C ASN A 116 -16.63 -4.95 -55.29
N SER A 117 -15.74 -5.04 -56.27
CA SER A 117 -14.52 -4.23 -56.35
C SER A 117 -14.89 -2.75 -56.45
N ALA A 118 -14.80 -2.02 -55.35
CA ALA A 118 -14.57 -0.58 -55.35
C ALA A 118 -13.98 -0.20 -54.00
N ASP A 119 -12.86 0.53 -54.07
CA ASP A 119 -12.15 1.24 -53.01
C ASP A 119 -12.77 1.23 -51.61
N THR A 120 -11.99 0.85 -50.60
CA THR A 120 -11.62 1.72 -49.46
C THR A 120 -10.94 0.89 -48.38
N ASP A 121 -9.75 1.37 -48.02
CA ASP A 121 -8.90 1.11 -46.86
C ASP A 121 -9.18 -0.07 -45.92
N ALA A 122 -8.12 -0.85 -45.73
CA ALA A 122 -7.97 -1.87 -44.72
C ALA A 122 -8.37 -1.37 -43.33
N PHE A 123 -9.49 -1.88 -42.81
CA PHE A 123 -9.83 -1.81 -41.40
C PHE A 123 -8.93 -2.78 -40.61
N LEU A 124 -7.75 -2.28 -40.22
CA LEU A 124 -6.99 -2.85 -39.11
C LEU A 124 -7.75 -2.51 -37.81
N PRO A 125 -7.97 -3.44 -36.87
CA PRO A 125 -8.59 -3.10 -35.60
C PRO A 125 -7.65 -2.17 -34.83
N ALA A 126 -8.07 -0.92 -34.63
CA ALA A 126 -7.37 0.05 -33.80
C ALA A 126 -7.17 -0.50 -32.38
N SER A 127 -5.91 -0.59 -31.93
CA SER A 127 -5.57 -0.86 -30.54
C SER A 127 -6.03 0.30 -29.65
N PRO A 128 -6.83 0.05 -28.60
CA PRO A 128 -7.34 1.14 -27.76
C PRO A 128 -6.21 1.67 -26.88
N VAL A 129 -5.71 2.87 -27.20
CA VAL A 129 -4.81 3.62 -26.31
C VAL A 129 -5.65 4.22 -25.20
N VAL A 130 -5.52 3.66 -24.00
CA VAL A 130 -6.12 4.22 -22.77
C VAL A 130 -5.41 5.55 -22.47
N LYS A 131 -6.09 6.67 -22.75
CA LYS A 131 -5.67 8.01 -22.32
C LYS A 131 -6.08 8.22 -20.87
N THR A 132 -5.16 8.07 -19.92
CA THR A 132 -5.38 8.51 -18.54
C THR A 132 -5.07 10.01 -18.45
N MET A 133 -6.10 10.84 -18.31
CA MET A 133 -5.94 12.24 -17.92
C MET A 133 -5.55 12.29 -16.43
N PRO A 134 -4.41 12.87 -16.04
CA PRO A 134 -4.08 13.04 -14.64
C PRO A 134 -4.87 14.23 -14.09
N PHE A 135 -5.85 13.96 -13.23
CA PHE A 135 -6.50 15.01 -12.45
C PHE A 135 -5.68 15.24 -11.16
N GLY A 136 -4.95 16.36 -11.13
CA GLY A 136 -4.47 17.01 -9.90
C GLY A 136 -3.21 16.43 -9.24
N GLY A 137 -2.09 17.10 -9.42
CA GLY A 137 -0.85 16.87 -8.65
C GLY A 137 0.39 17.26 -9.45
N ILE A 138 1.21 18.15 -8.89
CA ILE A 138 2.45 18.72 -9.48
C ILE A 138 3.33 17.65 -10.16
N ALA A 139 3.57 17.86 -11.44
CA ALA A 139 4.47 17.07 -12.26
C ALA A 139 5.91 17.55 -12.09
N GLU A 140 6.81 16.68 -11.66
CA GLU A 140 8.20 16.75 -12.11
C GLU A 140 8.35 15.86 -13.35
N PRO A 141 8.52 16.44 -14.55
CA PRO A 141 8.75 15.66 -15.75
C PRO A 141 10.21 15.18 -15.79
N VAL A 142 10.45 13.91 -15.51
CA VAL A 142 11.68 13.23 -15.96
C VAL A 142 11.56 12.97 -17.46
N SER A 143 11.97 13.98 -18.25
CA SER A 143 12.24 13.98 -19.69
C SER A 143 11.56 12.88 -20.52
N LEU A 144 10.30 13.10 -20.89
CA LEU A 144 9.65 12.38 -21.99
C LEU A 144 10.18 12.92 -23.33
N ASN A 145 11.39 12.52 -23.71
CA ASN A 145 11.88 12.67 -25.08
C ASN A 145 11.41 11.44 -25.87
N PHE A 146 10.25 11.54 -26.51
CA PHE A 146 9.78 10.50 -27.44
C PHE A 146 10.53 10.63 -28.77
N GLN A 147 11.77 10.17 -28.80
CA GLN A 147 12.42 9.79 -30.06
C GLN A 147 11.97 8.38 -30.42
N GLN A 148 11.53 8.21 -31.67
CA GLN A 148 11.12 6.93 -32.23
C GLN A 148 12.34 6.00 -32.24
N THR A 149 12.43 5.12 -31.24
CA THR A 149 13.60 4.26 -31.03
C THR A 149 13.68 3.23 -32.15
N SER A 150 14.81 3.20 -32.85
CA SER A 150 15.16 2.04 -33.68
C SER A 150 15.42 0.84 -32.74
N ARG A 151 15.10 -0.39 -33.18
CA ARG A 151 15.30 -1.62 -32.36
C ARG A 151 16.74 -1.80 -31.82
N SER A 152 17.73 -1.13 -32.42
CA SER A 152 19.11 -1.09 -31.94
C SER A 152 19.30 -0.14 -30.74
N SER A 153 18.61 1.00 -30.72
CA SER A 153 18.64 1.97 -29.62
C SER A 153 17.95 1.43 -28.36
N GLU A 154 16.84 0.70 -28.51
CA GLU A 154 16.14 0.06 -27.39
C GLU A 154 17.01 -1.01 -26.71
N LYS A 155 17.76 -1.80 -27.49
CA LYS A 155 18.72 -2.78 -26.96
C LYS A 155 19.87 -2.11 -26.20
N GLN A 156 20.37 -0.97 -26.68
CA GLN A 156 21.43 -0.22 -25.98
C GLN A 156 20.92 0.37 -24.66
N ALA A 157 19.72 0.96 -24.66
CA ALA A 157 19.09 1.48 -23.46
C ALA A 157 18.84 0.37 -22.40
N PHE A 158 18.42 -0.82 -22.84
CA PHE A 158 18.23 -1.97 -21.95
C PHE A 158 19.55 -2.44 -21.30
N VAL A 159 20.65 -2.48 -22.07
CA VAL A 159 21.98 -2.85 -21.55
C VAL A 159 22.49 -1.81 -20.54
N GLU A 160 22.25 -0.52 -20.77
CA GLU A 160 22.59 0.53 -19.82
C GLU A 160 21.77 0.44 -18.52
N GLN A 161 20.47 0.17 -18.62
CA GLN A 161 19.61 -0.07 -17.46
C GLN A 161 20.09 -1.29 -16.66
N GLN A 162 20.44 -2.38 -17.34
CA GLN A 162 20.97 -3.58 -16.69
C GLN A 162 22.30 -3.31 -15.97
N ARG A 163 23.20 -2.50 -16.56
CA ARG A 163 24.45 -2.09 -15.93
C ARG A 163 24.21 -1.22 -14.69
N ARG A 164 23.28 -0.26 -14.76
CA ARG A 164 22.90 0.58 -13.61
C ARG A 164 22.31 -0.26 -12.48
N PHE A 165 21.43 -1.21 -12.81
CA PHE A 165 20.85 -2.10 -11.81
C PHE A 165 21.91 -2.97 -11.11
N GLN A 166 22.85 -3.52 -11.88
CA GLN A 166 23.96 -4.29 -11.30
C GLN A 166 24.84 -3.45 -10.39
N ALA A 167 25.14 -2.20 -10.78
CA ALA A 167 25.90 -1.27 -9.93
C ALA A 167 25.16 -1.00 -8.60
N LEU A 168 23.86 -0.72 -8.67
CA LEU A 168 23.02 -0.47 -7.50
C LEU A 168 22.95 -1.69 -6.56
N LEU A 169 22.80 -2.89 -7.11
CA LEU A 169 22.83 -4.12 -6.32
C LEU A 169 24.17 -4.32 -5.61
N SER A 170 25.28 -4.05 -6.30
CA SER A 170 26.62 -4.20 -5.72
C SER A 170 26.89 -3.18 -4.61
N ASP A 171 26.42 -1.95 -4.77
CA ASP A 171 26.52 -0.89 -3.76
C ASP A 171 25.66 -1.22 -2.53
N HIS A 172 24.40 -1.64 -2.75
CA HIS A 172 23.52 -2.05 -1.66
C HIS A 172 24.12 -3.22 -0.85
N GLN A 173 24.76 -4.19 -1.50
CA GLN A 173 25.46 -5.27 -0.80
C GLN A 173 26.64 -4.76 0.04
N GLN A 174 27.35 -3.72 -0.39
CA GLN A 174 28.41 -3.09 0.41
C GLN A 174 27.82 -2.34 1.62
N GLN A 175 26.73 -1.61 1.45
CA GLN A 175 26.05 -0.92 2.55
C GLN A 175 25.56 -1.90 3.63
N ILE A 176 24.98 -3.04 3.22
CA ILE A 176 24.56 -4.09 4.17
C ILE A 176 25.76 -4.65 4.94
N LYS A 177 26.92 -4.84 4.28
CA LYS A 177 28.14 -5.31 4.97
C LYS A 177 28.67 -4.29 5.96
N LEU A 178 28.73 -3.01 5.58
CA LEU A 178 29.15 -1.92 6.49
C LEU A 178 28.20 -1.80 7.68
N SER A 179 26.89 -1.79 7.43
CA SER A 179 25.87 -1.76 8.48
C SER A 179 25.96 -2.97 9.42
N SER A 180 26.30 -4.15 8.91
CA SER A 180 26.53 -5.35 9.75
C SER A 180 27.84 -5.30 10.55
N VAL A 181 28.83 -4.52 10.11
CA VAL A 181 30.09 -4.27 10.84
C VAL A 181 29.85 -3.26 11.96
N ASP A 182 29.10 -2.20 11.72
CA ASP A 182 28.71 -1.23 12.76
C ASP A 182 27.88 -1.90 13.87
N ALA A 183 27.01 -2.86 13.53
CA ALA A 183 26.26 -3.66 14.51
C ALA A 183 27.14 -4.59 15.38
N ASN A 184 28.38 -4.88 14.97
CA ASN A 184 29.33 -5.68 15.75
C ASN A 184 30.30 -4.85 16.63
N ILE A 185 30.31 -3.52 16.49
CA ILE A 185 31.24 -2.62 17.21
C ILE A 185 30.53 -1.87 18.35
N THR A 186 29.38 -2.35 18.84
CA THR A 186 28.84 -1.90 20.14
C THR A 186 29.40 -2.77 21.27
N PRO A 187 30.40 -2.33 22.04
CA PRO A 187 30.89 -3.08 23.19
C PRO A 187 29.84 -3.12 24.31
N LYS A 188 29.62 -4.32 24.85
CA LYS A 188 29.03 -4.53 26.18
C LYS A 188 30.02 -4.02 27.25
N GLN A 189 29.71 -2.89 27.87
CA GLN A 189 30.15 -2.41 29.18
C GLN A 189 28.88 -1.78 29.80
N ASP A 190 28.34 -2.11 30.97
CA ASP A 190 28.94 -2.56 32.23
C ASP A 190 27.99 -3.50 32.97
N LYS A 191 28.50 -4.63 33.49
CA LYS A 191 27.99 -5.26 34.73
C LYS A 191 29.00 -6.25 35.30
N ALA A 192 30.10 -5.75 35.85
CA ALA A 192 30.94 -6.50 36.76
C ALA A 192 31.89 -5.55 37.50
N GLU A 193 31.41 -4.89 38.55
CA GLU A 193 32.25 -4.38 39.64
C GLU A 193 31.36 -3.90 40.79
N GLU A 194 30.93 -4.82 41.67
CA GLU A 194 30.83 -4.56 43.11
C GLU A 194 30.70 -5.89 43.87
N SER A 195 31.84 -6.54 44.09
CA SER A 195 32.02 -7.55 45.14
C SER A 195 33.45 -7.42 45.64
N ALA A 196 33.69 -6.48 46.57
CA ALA A 196 34.70 -6.57 47.63
C ALA A 196 34.86 -5.22 48.36
N LYS A 197 34.02 -4.94 49.37
CA LYS A 197 34.47 -4.65 50.74
C LYS A 197 33.30 -4.52 51.71
#